data_AF-V4AAB0-F1
#
_entry.id   AF-V4AAB0-F1
#
_cell.length_a   1.000
_cell.length_b   1.000
_cell.length_c   1.000
_cell.angle_alpha   90.00
_cell.angle_beta   90.00
_cell.angle_gamma   90.00
#
_symmetry.space_group_name_H-M   'P 1'
#
loop_
_entity.id
_entity.type
_entity.pdbx_description
1 polymer ?
#
loop_
_entity_poly.entity_id
_entity_poly.type
_entity_poly.pdbx_seq_one_letter_code
_entity_poly.pdbx_strand_id
1 'polypeptide(L)'
;KSSYEMTIEEKYDRALHHKTLGTKFFQRGDIPAAFKKYSLALKYLICIHPEALISIKLLKDYQKLRSLCYLNLAACQLKYENFDHVIANCSKSLEYDQYNVKAFYRRGTANYKLGKLEQAKNDFNSGLKIQPNNSTLKQA
;
A
#
# COMPACT_ATOMS: atom_id res chain seq x y z
N LYS A 1 14.81 2.67 23.43
CA LYS A 1 15.58 3.00 22.21
C LYS A 1 14.84 4.05 21.41
N SER A 2 15.44 5.23 21.27
CA SER A 2 14.94 6.30 20.39
C SER A 2 14.96 5.85 18.93
N SER A 3 14.22 6.51 18.02
CA SER A 3 14.18 6.08 16.61
C SER A 3 15.53 6.14 15.88
N TYR A 4 16.49 6.87 16.46
CA TYR A 4 17.85 7.08 15.96
C TYR A 4 18.82 5.97 16.35
N GLU A 5 18.53 5.19 17.39
CA GLU A 5 19.41 4.14 17.91
C GLU A 5 19.12 2.75 17.31
N MET A 6 18.13 2.66 16.42
CA MET A 6 17.67 1.37 15.90
C MET A 6 18.39 0.99 14.62
N THR A 7 18.76 -0.28 14.54
CA THR A 7 19.32 -0.85 13.31
C THR A 7 18.26 -0.91 12.19
N ILE A 8 18.71 -1.16 10.97
CA ILE A 8 17.82 -1.28 9.80
C ILE A 8 16.87 -2.47 9.99
N GLU A 9 17.40 -3.58 10.51
CA GLU A 9 16.66 -4.80 10.82
C GLU A 9 15.61 -4.54 11.90
N GLU A 10 15.98 -3.87 13.00
CA GLU A 10 15.03 -3.52 14.07
C GLU A 10 13.91 -2.61 13.55
N LYS A 11 14.24 -1.65 12.68
CA LYS A 11 13.23 -0.78 12.03
C LYS A 11 12.31 -1.59 11.11
N TYR A 12 12.87 -2.52 10.33
CA TYR A 12 12.10 -3.39 9.44
C TYR A 12 11.15 -4.31 10.23
N ASP A 13 11.62 -4.95 11.30
CA ASP A 13 10.81 -5.81 12.14
C ASP A 13 9.68 -5.05 12.83
N ARG A 14 9.95 -3.81 13.28
CA ARG A 14 8.90 -2.93 13.81
C ARG A 14 7.88 -2.55 12.75
N ALA A 15 8.31 -2.26 11.52
CA ALA A 15 7.38 -1.98 10.43
C ALA A 15 6.49 -3.19 10.14
N LEU A 16 7.06 -4.40 10.09
CA LEU A 16 6.32 -5.64 9.87
C LEU A 16 5.33 -5.92 11.01
N HIS A 17 5.75 -5.72 12.25
CA HIS A 17 4.90 -5.83 13.43
C HIS A 17 3.70 -4.88 13.34
N HIS A 18 3.93 -3.60 13.04
CA HIS A 18 2.86 -2.61 12.92
C HIS A 18 1.94 -2.89 11.73
N LYS A 19 2.47 -3.33 10.58
CA LYS A 19 1.65 -3.76 9.45
C LYS A 19 0.73 -4.92 9.86
N THR A 20 1.25 -5.90 10.59
CA THR A 20 0.49 -7.07 11.03
C THR A 20 -0.62 -6.69 12.01
N LEU A 21 -0.32 -5.81 12.98
CA LEU A 21 -1.34 -5.23 13.86
C LEU A 21 -2.39 -4.44 13.10
N GLY A 22 -1.99 -3.62 12.13
CA GLY A 22 -2.90 -2.88 11.27
C GLY A 22 -3.87 -3.80 10.53
N THR A 23 -3.39 -4.96 10.05
CA THR A 23 -4.26 -5.97 9.41
C THR A 23 -5.25 -6.57 10.40
N LYS A 24 -4.84 -6.86 11.64
CA LYS A 24 -5.74 -7.35 12.69
C LYS A 24 -6.83 -6.33 13.03
N PHE A 25 -6.48 -5.05 13.17
CA PHE A 25 -7.48 -3.99 13.42
C PHE A 25 -8.43 -3.81 12.23
N PHE A 26 -7.91 -3.85 11.01
CA PHE A 26 -8.72 -3.74 9.80
C PHE A 26 -9.74 -4.87 9.68
N GLN A 27 -9.32 -6.12 9.98
CA GLN A 27 -10.21 -7.28 10.00
C GLN A 27 -11.29 -7.19 11.09
N ARG A 28 -10.99 -6.54 12.22
CA ARG A 28 -11.95 -6.28 13.30
C ARG A 28 -12.89 -5.10 13.00
N GLY A 29 -12.69 -4.39 11.89
CA GLY A 29 -13.47 -3.21 11.53
C GLY A 29 -13.00 -1.91 12.20
N ASP A 30 -11.95 -1.94 13.03
CA ASP A 30 -11.35 -0.73 13.62
C ASP A 30 -10.42 -0.06 12.59
N ILE A 31 -11.03 0.70 11.68
CA ILE A 31 -10.33 1.41 10.62
C ILE A 31 -9.40 2.52 11.16
N PRO A 32 -9.79 3.33 12.18
CA PRO A 32 -8.88 4.33 12.76
C PRO A 32 -7.60 3.72 13.33
N ALA A 33 -7.71 2.64 14.11
CA ALA A 33 -6.53 1.98 14.65
C ALA A 33 -5.70 1.32 13.54
N ALA A 34 -6.34 0.72 12.54
CA ALA A 34 -5.65 0.16 11.38
C ALA A 34 -4.83 1.22 10.65
N PHE A 35 -5.44 2.37 10.35
CA PHE A 35 -4.78 3.50 9.71
C PHE A 35 -3.55 3.94 10.51
N LYS A 36 -3.70 4.19 11.81
CA LYS A 36 -2.60 4.60 12.70
C LYS A 36 -1.44 3.60 12.69
N LYS A 37 -1.73 2.29 12.69
CA LYS A 37 -0.70 1.24 12.66
C LYS A 37 -0.01 1.16 11.30
N TYR A 38 -0.73 1.29 10.19
CA TYR A 38 -0.10 1.33 8.85
C TYR A 38 0.74 2.58 8.64
N SER A 39 0.30 3.75 9.10
CA SER A 39 1.08 5.00 9.05
C SER A 39 2.37 4.87 9.87
N LEU A 40 2.29 4.23 11.05
CA LEU A 40 3.46 3.98 11.87
C LEU A 40 4.43 2.99 11.21
N ALA A 41 3.93 1.95 10.55
CA ALA A 41 4.76 1.04 9.76
C ALA A 41 5.51 1.80 8.65
N LEU A 42 4.82 2.66 7.88
CA LEU A 42 5.47 3.50 6.87
C LEU A 42 6.49 4.46 7.45
N LYS A 43 6.24 5.04 8.64
CA LYS A 43 7.21 5.93 9.29
C LYS A 43 8.54 5.23 9.50
N TYR A 44 8.53 4.00 10.04
CA TYR A 44 9.75 3.20 10.16
C TYR A 44 10.38 2.91 8.79
N LEU A 45 9.55 2.66 7.77
CA LEU A 45 10.01 2.39 6.42
C LEU A 45 10.48 3.64 5.62
N ILE A 46 10.20 4.86 6.07
CA ILE A 46 10.72 6.06 5.41
C ILE A 46 12.08 6.42 6.00
N CYS A 47 12.33 6.05 7.26
CA CYS A 47 13.58 6.30 7.98
C CYS A 47 14.72 5.32 7.65
N ILE A 48 14.56 4.43 6.67
CA ILE A 48 15.66 3.62 6.14
C ILE A 48 15.93 4.11 4.71
N HIS A 49 17.16 4.56 4.50
CA HIS A 49 17.65 5.01 3.21
C HIS A 49 17.93 3.80 2.31
N PRO A 50 17.47 3.79 1.03
CA PRO A 50 17.73 2.69 0.11
C PRO A 50 19.21 2.34 -0.05
N GLU A 51 20.10 3.33 0.04
CA GLU A 51 21.56 3.18 -0.07
C GLU A 51 22.15 2.35 1.07
N ALA A 52 21.46 2.29 2.21
CA ALA A 52 21.87 1.48 3.35
C ALA A 52 21.46 -0.01 3.19
N LEU A 53 20.71 -0.35 2.14
CA LEU A 53 20.28 -1.72 1.85
C LEU A 53 21.29 -2.40 0.91
N ILE A 54 22.20 -3.16 1.50
CA ILE A 54 23.37 -3.72 0.81
C ILE A 54 23.01 -4.87 -0.13
N SER A 55 21.92 -5.61 0.15
CA SER A 55 21.51 -6.74 -0.69
C SER A 55 20.27 -6.42 -1.54
N ILE A 56 20.32 -6.82 -2.82
CA ILE A 56 19.21 -6.68 -3.76
C ILE A 56 17.94 -7.37 -3.24
N LYS A 57 18.09 -8.51 -2.55
CA LYS A 57 16.98 -9.24 -1.94
C LYS A 57 16.30 -8.38 -0.86
N LEU A 58 17.08 -7.83 0.07
CA LEU A 58 16.56 -6.98 1.13
C LEU A 58 15.89 -5.73 0.56
N LEU A 59 16.46 -5.11 -0.47
CA LEU A 59 15.85 -3.97 -1.18
C LEU A 59 14.48 -4.32 -1.77
N LYS A 60 14.35 -5.49 -2.41
CA LYS A 60 13.07 -5.95 -2.96
C LYS A 60 12.03 -6.22 -1.88
N ASP A 61 12.41 -6.91 -0.80
CA ASP A 61 11.51 -7.18 0.33
C ASP A 61 11.04 -5.88 0.99
N TYR A 62 11.95 -4.90 1.07
CA TYR A 62 11.68 -3.57 1.59
C TYR A 62 10.67 -2.78 0.75
N GLN A 63 10.91 -2.70 -0.56
CA GLN A 63 10.01 -2.05 -1.51
C GLN A 63 8.64 -2.72 -1.49
N LYS A 64 8.60 -4.05 -1.45
CA LYS A 64 7.35 -4.82 -1.33
C LYS A 64 6.60 -4.49 -0.05
N LEU A 65 7.26 -4.43 1.10
CA LEU A 65 6.61 -4.06 2.36
C LEU A 65 6.09 -2.61 2.35
N ARG A 66 6.84 -1.66 1.76
CA ARG A 66 6.38 -0.29 1.53
C ARG A 66 5.13 -0.26 0.67
N SER A 67 5.15 -0.97 -0.46
CA SER A 67 3.98 -1.08 -1.35
C SER A 67 2.74 -1.58 -0.60
N LEU A 68 2.89 -2.64 0.19
CA LEU A 68 1.79 -3.21 0.99
C LEU A 68 1.24 -2.24 2.03
N CYS A 69 2.09 -1.44 2.67
CA CYS A 69 1.64 -0.46 3.66
C CYS A 69 0.84 0.67 3.00
N TYR A 70 1.31 1.22 1.88
CA TYR A 70 0.56 2.20 1.09
C TYR A 70 -0.77 1.62 0.60
N LEU A 71 -0.76 0.39 0.07
CA LEU A 71 -1.97 -0.29 -0.37
C LEU A 71 -2.99 -0.44 0.77
N ASN A 72 -2.53 -0.78 1.98
CA ASN A 72 -3.41 -0.93 3.13
C ASN A 72 -3.96 0.41 3.65
N LEU A 73 -3.18 1.49 3.57
CA LEU A 73 -3.69 2.84 3.82
C LEU A 73 -4.76 3.23 2.81
N ALA A 74 -4.57 2.91 1.52
CA ALA A 74 -5.58 3.11 0.50
C ALA A 74 -6.87 2.33 0.83
N ALA A 75 -6.74 1.11 1.38
CA ALA A 75 -7.89 0.33 1.86
C ALA A 75 -8.67 1.05 2.98
N CYS A 76 -7.94 1.65 3.93
CA CYS A 76 -8.55 2.40 5.03
C CYS A 76 -9.23 3.66 4.51
N GLN A 77 -8.58 4.40 3.60
CA GLN A 77 -9.13 5.62 3.02
C GLN A 77 -10.34 5.35 2.13
N LEU A 78 -10.40 4.20 1.44
CA LEU A 78 -11.59 3.77 0.71
C LEU A 78 -12.81 3.60 1.62
N LYS A 79 -12.63 3.19 2.88
CA LYS A 79 -13.74 3.07 3.84
C LYS A 79 -14.32 4.42 4.26
N TYR A 80 -13.55 5.50 4.10
CA TYR A 80 -13.97 6.87 4.37
C TYR A 80 -14.26 7.66 3.09
N GLU A 81 -14.28 7.00 1.92
CA GLU A 81 -14.54 7.65 0.63
C GLU A 81 -13.57 8.80 0.30
N ASN A 82 -12.38 8.81 0.91
CA ASN A 82 -11.34 9.81 0.66
C ASN A 82 -10.57 9.47 -0.62
N PHE A 83 -11.25 9.56 -1.77
CA PHE A 83 -10.77 9.03 -3.05
C PHE A 83 -9.44 9.61 -3.53
N ASP A 84 -9.17 10.90 -3.30
CA ASP A 84 -7.86 11.49 -3.66
C ASP A 84 -6.70 10.86 -2.88
N HIS A 85 -6.90 10.57 -1.59
CA HIS A 85 -5.91 9.87 -0.77
C HIS A 85 -5.76 8.41 -1.19
N VAL A 86 -6.84 7.76 -1.66
CA VAL A 86 -6.77 6.41 -2.22
C VAL A 86 -5.89 6.42 -3.46
N ILE A 87 -6.09 7.38 -4.37
CA ILE A 87 -5.30 7.52 -5.60
C ILE A 87 -3.83 7.75 -5.27
N ALA A 88 -3.53 8.69 -4.37
CA ALA A 88 -2.16 8.98 -3.97
C ALA A 88 -1.45 7.76 -3.36
N ASN A 89 -2.10 7.07 -2.43
CA ASN A 89 -1.53 5.87 -1.80
C ASN A 89 -1.38 4.71 -2.79
N CYS A 90 -2.35 4.48 -3.68
CA CYS A 90 -2.24 3.43 -4.70
C CYS A 90 -1.13 3.74 -5.71
N SER A 91 -0.97 4.99 -6.13
CA SER A 91 0.14 5.40 -6.99
C SER A 91 1.49 5.16 -6.32
N LYS A 92 1.64 5.50 -5.04
CA LYS A 92 2.85 5.16 -4.27
C LYS A 92 3.06 3.66 -4.12
N SER A 93 2.00 2.87 -3.96
CA SER A 93 2.11 1.41 -3.95
C SER A 93 2.65 0.87 -5.27
N LEU A 94 2.18 1.40 -6.40
CA LEU A 94 2.61 1.00 -7.75
C LEU A 94 4.02 1.47 -8.10
N GLU A 95 4.51 2.59 -7.55
CA GLU A 95 5.92 3.00 -7.66
C GLU A 95 6.88 1.93 -7.09
N TYR A 96 6.47 1.21 -6.04
CA TYR A 96 7.30 0.17 -5.39
C TYR A 96 6.97 -1.25 -5.85
N ASP A 97 5.75 -1.52 -6.31
CA ASP A 97 5.31 -2.80 -6.87
C ASP A 97 4.34 -2.55 -8.03
N GLN A 98 4.90 -2.45 -9.23
CA GLN A 98 4.16 -2.17 -10.46
C GLN A 98 3.19 -3.29 -10.85
N TYR A 99 3.29 -4.48 -10.25
CA TYR A 99 2.44 -5.63 -10.55
C TYR A 99 1.31 -5.82 -9.54
N ASN A 100 1.10 -4.83 -8.66
CA ASN A 100 0.10 -4.92 -7.61
C ASN A 100 -1.33 -4.69 -8.14
N VAL A 101 -1.97 -5.79 -8.56
CA VAL A 101 -3.35 -5.80 -9.10
C VAL A 101 -4.36 -5.13 -8.17
N LYS A 102 -4.20 -5.27 -6.84
CA LYS A 102 -5.09 -4.65 -5.86
C LYS A 102 -4.94 -3.12 -5.84
N ALA A 103 -3.75 -2.60 -6.11
CA ALA A 103 -3.54 -1.15 -6.21
C ALA A 103 -4.25 -0.58 -7.44
N PHE A 104 -4.16 -1.24 -8.60
CA PHE A 104 -4.92 -0.87 -9.80
C PHE A 104 -6.42 -0.87 -9.55
N TYR A 105 -6.97 -1.95 -8.97
CA TYR A 105 -8.39 -2.03 -8.68
C TYR A 105 -8.87 -0.90 -7.76
N ARG A 106 -8.15 -0.63 -6.67
CA ARG A 106 -8.53 0.41 -5.71
C ARG A 106 -8.39 1.82 -6.29
N ARG A 107 -7.34 2.09 -7.07
CA ARG A 107 -7.14 3.37 -7.76
C ARG A 107 -8.21 3.59 -8.82
N GLY A 108 -8.51 2.57 -9.62
CA GLY A 108 -9.56 2.61 -10.62
C GLY A 108 -10.94 2.85 -10.00
N THR A 109 -11.24 2.17 -8.90
CA THR A 109 -12.49 2.40 -8.12
C THR A 109 -12.59 3.85 -7.63
N ALA A 110 -11.51 4.41 -7.08
CA ALA A 110 -11.48 5.79 -6.63
C ALA A 110 -11.63 6.80 -7.78
N ASN A 111 -10.95 6.57 -8.91
CA ASN A 111 -11.10 7.37 -10.12
C ASN A 111 -12.55 7.33 -10.64
N TYR A 112 -13.17 6.15 -10.68
CA TYR A 112 -14.56 5.98 -11.09
C TYR A 112 -15.50 6.78 -10.19
N LYS A 113 -15.32 6.69 -8.87
CA LYS A 113 -16.12 7.44 -7.89
C LYS A 113 -15.97 8.96 -7.98
N LEU A 114 -14.82 9.43 -8.48
CA LEU A 114 -14.57 10.84 -8.76
C LEU A 114 -15.01 11.28 -10.17
N GLY A 115 -15.66 10.41 -10.95
CA GLY A 115 -16.08 10.70 -12.33
C GLY A 115 -14.94 10.69 -13.36
N LYS A 116 -13.74 10.26 -12.96
CA LYS A 116 -12.53 10.15 -13.80
C LYS A 116 -12.54 8.83 -14.58
N LEU A 117 -13.51 8.68 -15.47
CA LEU A 117 -13.84 7.40 -16.13
C LEU A 117 -12.70 6.83 -16.97
N GLU A 118 -11.99 7.66 -17.74
CA GLU A 118 -10.86 7.21 -18.56
C GLU A 118 -9.70 6.71 -17.70
N GLN A 119 -9.39 7.41 -16.60
CA GLN A 119 -8.37 6.98 -15.65
C GLN A 119 -8.76 5.65 -14.99
N ALA A 120 -10.03 5.47 -14.62
CA ALA A 120 -10.53 4.23 -14.05
C ALA A 120 -10.40 3.04 -15.01
N LYS A 121 -10.83 3.22 -16.26
CA LYS A 121 -10.71 2.20 -17.32
C LYS A 121 -9.26 1.82 -17.57
N ASN A 122 -8.35 2.80 -17.60
CA ASN A 122 -6.92 2.55 -17.75
C ASN A 122 -6.33 1.76 -16.58
N ASP A 123 -6.75 2.05 -15.35
CA ASP A 123 -6.35 1.29 -14.16
C ASP A 123 -6.85 -0.15 -14.23
N PHE A 124 -8.11 -0.39 -14.57
CA PHE A 124 -8.66 -1.74 -14.66
C PHE A 124 -8.01 -2.56 -15.77
N ASN A 125 -7.81 -1.97 -16.94
CA ASN A 125 -7.09 -2.60 -18.04
C ASN A 125 -5.65 -2.95 -17.67
N SER A 126 -4.94 -2.05 -16.97
CA SER A 126 -3.59 -2.32 -16.48
C SER A 126 -3.56 -3.51 -15.51
N GLY A 127 -4.54 -3.60 -14.61
CA GLY A 127 -4.70 -4.74 -13.73
C GLY A 127 -5.00 -6.05 -14.48
N LEU A 128 -5.86 -6.01 -15.51
CA LEU A 128 -6.21 -7.17 -16.34
C LEU A 128 -5.04 -7.65 -17.21
N LYS A 129 -4.15 -6.75 -17.65
CA LYS A 129 -2.91 -7.17 -18.33
C LYS A 129 -2.01 -8.03 -17.43
N ILE A 130 -2.03 -7.79 -16.12
CA ILE A 130 -1.25 -8.55 -15.14
C ILE A 130 -1.98 -9.83 -14.74
N GLN A 131 -3.29 -9.75 -14.49
CA GLN A 131 -4.13 -10.90 -14.15
C GLN A 131 -5.37 -10.96 -15.04
N PRO A 132 -5.28 -11.55 -16.25
CA PRO A 132 -6.36 -11.56 -17.24
C PRO A 132 -7.63 -12.27 -16.77
N ASN A 133 -7.53 -13.14 -15.78
CA ASN A 133 -8.65 -13.91 -15.23
C ASN A 133 -9.23 -13.33 -13.93
N ASN A 134 -8.86 -12.11 -13.56
CA ASN A 134 -9.39 -11.45 -12.36
C ASN A 134 -10.86 -11.02 -12.58
N SER A 135 -11.81 -11.75 -11.99
CA SER A 135 -13.25 -11.49 -12.12
C SER A 135 -13.65 -10.11 -11.60
N THR A 136 -13.06 -9.68 -10.48
CA THR A 136 -13.33 -8.36 -9.87
C THR A 136 -12.99 -7.22 -10.83
N LEU A 137 -11.89 -7.31 -11.56
CA LEU A 137 -11.49 -6.30 -12.54
C LEU A 137 -12.31 -6.36 -13.84
N LYS A 138 -12.81 -7.53 -14.24
CA LYS A 138 -13.69 -7.66 -15.42
C LYS A 138 -15.07 -7.04 -15.18
N GLN A 139 -15.50 -6.98 -13.93
CA GLN A 139 -16.81 -6.46 -13.52
C GLN A 139 -16.78 -4.98 -13.10
N ALA A 140 -15.61 -4.37 -13.03
CA ALA A 140 -15.39 -2.99 -12.59
C ALA A 140 -15.45 -2.00 -13.76
#